data_AF-A0A964GNS5-F1
#
_entry.id   AF-A0A964GNS5-F1
#
_cell.length_a   1.000
_cell.length_b   1.000
_cell.length_c   1.000
_cell.angle_alpha   90.00
_cell.angle_beta   90.00
_cell.angle_gamma   90.00
#
_symmetry.space_group_name_H-M   'P 1'
#
loop_
_entity.id
_entity.type
_entity.pdbx_description
1 polymer ?
#
loop_
_entity_poly.entity_id
_entity_poly.type
_entity_poly.pdbx_seq_one_letter_code
_entity_poly.pdbx_strand_id
1 'polypeptide(L)'
;MNLHEYISKKGRGSIGELADRIGAHRPDVSRWASGKRVVPEKSAVAIELATQGAVSRRDLRPNDWQDIWPELAQPTSQEQGHA
;
A
#
# COMPACT_ATOMS: atom_id res chain seq x y z
N MET A 1 -5.80 -5.10 5.87
CA MET A 1 -6.24 -5.90 4.72
C MET A 1 -5.07 -5.94 3.77
N ASN A 2 -4.61 -7.13 3.41
CA ASN A 2 -3.39 -7.26 2.60
C ASN A 2 -3.69 -7.11 1.11
N LEU A 3 -2.67 -6.76 0.33
CA LEU A 3 -2.77 -6.58 -1.13
C LEU A 3 -3.35 -7.81 -1.84
N HIS A 4 -2.99 -9.01 -1.38
CA HIS A 4 -3.52 -10.27 -1.88
C HIS A 4 -5.05 -10.32 -1.78
N GLU A 5 -5.58 -10.03 -0.59
CA GLU A 5 -7.02 -10.07 -0.32
C GLU A 5 -7.76 -8.99 -1.09
N TYR A 6 -7.17 -7.80 -1.20
CA TYR A 6 -7.74 -6.71 -1.98
C TYR A 6 -7.94 -7.10 -3.45
N ILE A 7 -6.90 -7.68 -4.07
CA ILE A 7 -6.94 -8.16 -5.46
C ILE A 7 -7.96 -9.29 -5.62
N SER A 8 -7.95 -10.27 -4.70
CA SER A 8 -8.89 -11.38 -4.71
C SER A 8 -10.35 -10.92 -4.55
N LYS A 9 -10.60 -9.92 -3.70
CA LYS A 9 -11.94 -9.33 -3.49
C LYS A 9 -12.43 -8.53 -4.70
N LYS A 10 -11.55 -7.77 -5.36
CA LYS A 10 -11.89 -7.00 -6.57
C LYS A 10 -12.12 -7.89 -7.80
N GLY A 11 -11.50 -9.07 -7.86
CA GLY A 11 -11.69 -10.05 -8.94
C GLY A 11 -10.77 -9.85 -10.14
N ARG A 12 -11.11 -10.47 -11.29
CA ARG A 12 -10.27 -10.48 -12.50
C ARG A 12 -10.03 -9.07 -13.04
N GLY A 13 -8.78 -8.78 -13.44
CA GLY A 13 -8.39 -7.48 -14.00
C GLY A 13 -7.90 -6.46 -12.97
N SER A 14 -8.13 -6.71 -11.67
CA SER A 14 -7.73 -5.83 -10.56
C SER A 14 -6.22 -5.54 -10.51
N ILE A 15 -5.38 -6.54 -10.82
CA ILE A 15 -3.92 -6.34 -10.95
C ILE A 15 -3.59 -5.34 -12.06
N GLY A 16 -4.29 -5.43 -13.21
CA GLY A 16 -4.07 -4.54 -14.34
C GLY A 16 -4.52 -3.12 -14.05
N GLU A 17 -5.71 -2.97 -13.47
CA GLU A 17 -6.26 -1.68 -13.02
C GLU A 17 -5.35 -1.02 -11.97
N LEU A 18 -4.91 -1.77 -10.97
CA LEU A 18 -4.03 -1.24 -9.93
C LEU A 18 -2.68 -0.84 -10.50
N ALA A 19 -2.08 -1.68 -11.36
CA ALA A 19 -0.81 -1.40 -12.03
C ALA A 19 -0.86 -0.10 -12.84
N ASP A 20 -1.93 0.09 -13.62
CA ASP A 20 -2.15 1.31 -14.41
C ASP A 20 -2.26 2.55 -13.51
N ARG A 21 -3.09 2.47 -12.46
CA ARG A 21 -3.33 3.58 -11.52
C ARG A 21 -2.08 4.03 -10.76
N ILE A 22 -1.16 3.10 -10.45
CA ILE A 22 0.07 3.41 -9.72
C ILE A 22 1.30 3.55 -10.63
N GLY A 23 1.12 3.40 -11.95
CA GLY A 23 2.23 3.41 -12.92
C GLY A 23 3.25 2.27 -12.72
N ALA A 24 2.83 1.11 -12.22
CA ALA A 24 3.67 -0.06 -12.03
C ALA A 24 3.47 -1.10 -13.12
N HIS A 25 4.43 -2.02 -13.25
CA HIS A 25 4.31 -3.14 -14.17
C HIS A 25 3.44 -4.25 -13.56
N ARG A 26 2.48 -4.78 -14.34
CA ARG A 26 1.51 -5.80 -13.88
C ARG A 26 2.15 -7.04 -13.21
N PRO A 27 3.25 -7.61 -13.73
CA PRO A 27 3.95 -8.72 -13.07
C PRO A 27 4.52 -8.36 -11.70
N ASP A 28 4.94 -7.11 -11.49
CA ASP A 28 5.44 -6.68 -10.17
C ASP A 28 4.31 -6.60 -9.16
N VAL A 29 3.17 -6.03 -9.55
CA VAL A 29 1.95 -6.04 -8.72
C VAL A 29 1.53 -7.48 -8.37
N SER A 30 1.60 -8.41 -9.32
CA SER A 30 1.34 -9.83 -9.05
C SER A 30 2.33 -10.43 -8.06
N ARG A 31 3.63 -10.15 -8.19
CA ARG A 31 4.66 -10.65 -7.25
C ARG A 31 4.49 -10.07 -5.85
N TRP A 32 4.11 -8.80 -5.74
CA TRP A 32 3.76 -8.14 -4.48
C TRP A 32 2.54 -8.80 -3.84
N ALA A 33 1.48 -9.05 -4.61
CA ALA A 33 0.27 -9.70 -4.14
C ALA A 33 0.49 -11.15 -3.69
N SER A 34 1.47 -11.85 -4.27
CA SER A 34 1.87 -13.20 -3.83
C SER A 34 2.88 -13.20 -2.69
N GLY A 35 3.34 -12.05 -2.21
CA GLY A 35 4.39 -11.95 -1.19
C GLY A 35 5.78 -12.40 -1.66
N LYS A 36 5.96 -12.70 -2.96
CA LYS A 36 7.25 -13.12 -3.54
C LYS A 36 8.27 -11.99 -3.57
N ARG A 37 7.81 -10.74 -3.50
CA ARG A 37 8.64 -9.55 -3.49
C ARG A 37 8.03 -8.50 -2.56
N VAL A 38 8.86 -7.86 -1.75
CA VAL A 38 8.46 -6.72 -0.91
C VAL A 38 8.08 -5.55 -1.81
N VAL A 39 7.02 -4.84 -1.43
CA VAL A 39 6.57 -3.65 -2.15
C VAL A 39 7.57 -2.52 -1.92
N PRO A 40 8.10 -1.88 -2.98
CA PRO A 40 8.94 -0.69 -2.84
C PRO A 40 8.20 0.41 -2.08
N GLU A 41 8.94 1.25 -1.35
CA GLU A 41 8.36 2.34 -0.54
C GLU A 41 7.42 3.27 -1.35
N LYS A 42 7.85 3.69 -2.54
CA LYS A 42 7.09 4.57 -3.43
C LYS A 42 5.80 3.89 -3.90
N SER A 43 5.88 2.61 -4.26
CA SER A 43 4.74 1.82 -4.68
C SER A 43 3.76 1.58 -3.53
N ALA A 44 4.25 1.41 -2.30
CA ALA A 44 3.39 1.20 -1.14
C ALA A 44 2.49 2.42 -0.87
N VAL A 45 3.05 3.63 -0.94
CA VAL A 45 2.27 4.87 -0.84
C VAL A 45 1.28 5.00 -2.00
N ALA A 46 1.72 4.71 -3.23
CA ALA A 46 0.84 4.78 -4.40
C ALA A 46 -0.33 3.78 -4.31
N ILE A 47 -0.09 2.56 -3.82
CA ILE A 47 -1.13 1.56 -3.59
C ILE A 47 -2.10 2.03 -2.50
N GLU A 48 -1.61 2.58 -1.39
CA GLU A 48 -2.47 3.10 -0.33
C GLU A 48 -3.42 4.20 -0.86
N LEU A 49 -2.88 5.14 -1.64
CA LEU A 49 -3.68 6.19 -2.28
C LEU A 49 -4.67 5.63 -3.31
N ALA A 50 -4.22 4.73 -4.20
CA ALA A 50 -5.08 4.12 -5.22
C ALA A 50 -6.19 3.25 -4.60
N THR A 51 -5.92 2.62 -3.46
CA THR A 51 -6.89 1.80 -2.73
C THR A 51 -7.72 2.61 -1.74
N GLN A 52 -7.53 3.93 -1.67
CA GLN A 52 -8.20 4.85 -0.74
C GLN A 52 -8.07 4.38 0.73
N GLY A 53 -6.89 3.87 1.09
CA GLY A 53 -6.61 3.36 2.44
C GLY A 53 -7.18 1.96 2.72
N ALA A 54 -7.76 1.26 1.74
CA ALA A 54 -8.16 -0.14 1.93
C ALA A 54 -6.94 -1.05 2.16
N VAL A 55 -5.79 -0.72 1.56
CA VAL A 55 -4.51 -1.39 1.81
C VAL A 55 -3.50 -0.36 2.28
N SER A 56 -3.13 -0.41 3.56
CA SER A 56 -2.17 0.53 4.14
C SER A 56 -0.74 0.13 3.83
N ARG A 57 0.17 1.10 3.77
CA ARG A 57 1.61 0.85 3.59
C ARG A 57 2.22 -0.02 4.71
N ARG A 58 1.59 -0.03 5.90
CA ARG A 58 1.93 -0.93 7.03
C ARG A 58 1.63 -2.40 6.72
N ASP A 59 0.47 -2.71 6.11
CA ASP A 59 0.14 -4.07 5.63
C ASP A 59 1.10 -4.50 4.51
N LEU A 60 1.52 -3.55 3.65
CA LEU A 60 2.42 -3.85 2.53
C LEU A 60 3.88 -4.10 2.95
N ARG A 61 4.32 -3.49 4.06
CA ARG A 61 5.70 -3.57 4.55
C ARG A 61 5.76 -3.72 6.08
N PRO A 62 5.25 -4.82 6.66
CA PRO A 62 5.16 -4.98 8.11
C PRO A 62 6.51 -4.97 8.83
N ASN A 63 7.61 -5.28 8.13
CA ASN A 63 8.96 -5.37 8.71
C ASN A 63 9.73 -4.04 8.73
N ASP A 64 9.60 -3.20 7.69
CA ASP A 64 10.44 -1.99 7.53
C ASP A 64 9.65 -0.68 7.58
N TRP A 65 8.32 -0.72 7.72
CA TRP A 65 7.52 0.51 7.65
C TRP A 65 7.90 1.54 8.72
N GLN A 66 8.39 1.11 9.89
CA GLN A 66 8.80 2.00 10.98
C GLN A 66 10.08 2.77 10.65
N ASP A 67 10.98 2.16 9.89
CA ASP A 67 12.24 2.78 9.47
C ASP A 67 11.99 3.83 8.38
N ILE A 68 11.08 3.51 7.46
CA ILE A 68 10.76 4.35 6.30
C ILE A 68 9.76 5.46 6.64
N TRP A 69 8.74 5.15 7.46
CA TRP A 69 7.69 6.07 7.88
C TRP A 69 7.52 6.05 9.41
N PRO A 70 8.52 6.52 10.18
CA PRO A 70 8.44 6.58 11.64
C PRO A 70 7.27 7.46 12.13
N GLU A 71 6.88 8.45 11.33
CA GLU A 71 5.72 9.33 11.55
C GLU A 71 4.39 8.57 11.68
N LEU A 72 4.27 7.36 11.12
CA LEU A 72 3.09 6.53 11.25
C LEU A 72 3.02 5.80 12.61
N ALA A 73 4.16 5.61 13.29
CA ALA A 73 4.21 4.94 14.59
C ALA A 73 3.77 5.88 15.72
N GLN A 74 3.92 7.19 15.52
CA GLN A 74 3.42 8.20 16.44
C GLN A 74 1.90 8.34 16.21
N PRO A 75 1.04 8.12 17.21
CA PRO A 75 -0.32 8.62 17.12
C PRO A 75 -0.19 10.14 16.97
N THR A 76 -0.68 10.68 15.86
CA THR A 76 -0.74 12.12 15.62
C THR A 76 -1.51 12.76 16.77
N SER A 77 -0.81 13.20 17.81
CA SER A 77 -1.28 14.24 18.71
C SER A 77 -1.17 15.53 17.91
N GLN A 78 -2.14 15.72 17.02
CA GLN A 78 -2.40 16.98 16.34
C GLN A 78 -3.73 17.51 16.86
N GLU A 79 -3.76 17.80 18.16
CA GLU A 79 -4.55 18.92 18.66
C GLU A 79 -3.60 20.10 18.80
N GLN A 80 -3.63 21.08 17.90
CA GLN A 80 -3.40 22.49 18.24
C GLN A 80 -4.18 23.37 17.25
N GLY A 81 -5.10 24.15 17.80
CA GLY A 81 -6.12 24.91 17.08
C GLY A 81 -5.56 26.01 16.17
N HIS A 82 -6.34 26.31 15.13
CA HIS A 82 -6.19 27.55 14.38
C HIS A 82 -7.21 28.55 14.94
N ALA A 83 -6.68 29.71 15.32
CA ALA A 83 -7.34 30.84 15.98
C ALA A 83 -8.45 31.50 15.15
#